data_AF-A0A2V5X7Y7-F1
#
_entry.id   AF-A0A2V5X7Y7-F1
#
_cell.length_a   1.000
_cell.length_b   1.000
_cell.length_c   1.000
_cell.angle_alpha   90.00
_cell.angle_beta   90.00
_cell.angle_gamma   90.00
#
_symmetry.space_group_name_H-M   'P 1'
#
loop_
_entity.id
_entity.type
_entity.pdbx_description
1 polymer ?
#
loop_
_entity_poly.entity_id
_entity_poly.type
_entity_poly.pdbx_seq_one_letter_code
_entity_poly.pdbx_strand_id
1 'polypeptide(L)'
;EIAEALAIKQQRPEVLLAGERNGLRIRGDLTGGNDFDFGNSPREFLPEKVRGKTIVMTTTNGTRALRACTRAEPVLIGSFLNLRATVNWLRRELPLHLILICSGTHNQAALEDTLAAGALCERLWPYYASGQVADSAEIARRIYPLLQTDLLGAMKHSRNGQRLLGHPELRGDVYFCVQRETVNFVAGLQKDGTVRKLACEAPSPSGDATTV
;
A
#
# COMPACT_ATOMS: atom_id res chain seq x y z
N GLU A 1 10.83 -16.43 2.88
CA GLU A 1 9.70 -15.79 2.18
C GLU A 1 9.17 -16.63 1.01
N ILE A 2 9.95 -16.94 -0.04
CA ILE A 2 9.46 -17.81 -1.15
C ILE A 2 9.04 -19.19 -0.64
N ALA A 3 9.91 -19.86 0.14
CA ALA A 3 9.60 -21.17 0.73
C ALA A 3 8.34 -21.15 1.62
N GLU A 4 8.09 -20.04 2.33
CA GLU A 4 6.91 -19.85 3.17
C GLU A 4 5.63 -19.76 2.31
N ALA A 5 5.68 -19.00 1.21
CA ALA A 5 4.56 -18.93 0.27
C ALA A 5 4.26 -20.29 -0.38
N LEU A 6 5.29 -21.04 -0.78
CA LEU A 6 5.15 -22.38 -1.33
C LEU A 6 4.59 -23.38 -0.32
N ALA A 7 5.02 -23.31 0.95
CA ALA A 7 4.47 -24.16 2.02
C ALA A 7 2.97 -23.89 2.23
N ILE A 8 2.54 -22.62 2.19
CA ILE A 8 1.10 -22.29 2.27
C ILE A 8 0.34 -22.86 1.07
N LYS A 9 0.88 -22.75 -0.15
CA LYS A 9 0.26 -23.32 -1.37
C LYS A 9 0.15 -24.84 -1.30
N GLN A 10 1.13 -25.53 -0.73
CA GLN A 10 1.08 -26.98 -0.52
C GLN A 10 -0.04 -27.38 0.45
N GLN A 11 -0.20 -26.62 1.54
CA GLN A 11 -1.27 -26.85 2.52
C GLN A 11 -2.66 -26.42 2.02
N ARG A 12 -2.70 -25.41 1.16
CA ARG A 12 -3.91 -24.79 0.61
C ARG A 12 -3.80 -24.62 -0.91
N PRO A 13 -4.05 -25.69 -1.69
CA PRO A 13 -3.86 -25.66 -3.15
C PRO A 13 -4.70 -24.61 -3.89
N GLU A 14 -5.78 -24.12 -3.28
CA GLU A 14 -6.70 -23.13 -3.85
C GLU A 14 -6.20 -21.68 -3.82
N VAL A 15 -5.17 -21.38 -3.01
CA VAL A 15 -4.60 -20.02 -2.94
C VAL A 15 -3.82 -19.69 -4.21
N LEU A 16 -3.75 -18.41 -4.56
CA LEU A 16 -2.92 -17.93 -5.65
C LEU A 16 -1.60 -17.39 -5.11
N LEU A 17 -0.50 -17.61 -5.82
CA LEU A 17 0.83 -17.11 -5.50
C LEU A 17 1.12 -15.83 -6.29
N ALA A 18 1.51 -14.76 -5.58
CA ALA A 18 1.95 -13.52 -6.18
C ALA A 18 3.30 -13.08 -5.59
N GLY A 19 4.14 -12.43 -6.39
CA GLY A 19 5.38 -11.90 -5.85
C GLY A 19 6.41 -11.53 -6.89
N GLU A 20 7.46 -10.88 -6.40
CA GLU A 20 8.56 -10.44 -7.23
C GLU A 20 9.92 -10.67 -6.58
N ARG A 21 10.94 -10.77 -7.43
CA ARG A 21 12.34 -10.52 -7.07
C ARG A 21 12.94 -9.61 -8.15
N ASN A 22 13.58 -8.52 -7.73
CA ASN A 22 14.10 -7.48 -8.63
C ASN A 22 13.04 -6.88 -9.58
N GLY A 23 11.77 -6.88 -9.16
CA GLY A 23 10.62 -6.42 -9.92
C GLY A 23 10.07 -7.41 -10.93
N LEU A 24 10.68 -8.59 -11.08
CA LEU A 24 10.20 -9.63 -11.99
C LEU A 24 9.42 -10.70 -11.22
N ARG A 25 8.42 -11.28 -11.88
CA ARG A 25 7.65 -12.39 -11.33
C ARG A 25 8.56 -13.54 -10.93
N ILE A 26 8.26 -14.17 -9.79
CA ILE A 26 8.97 -15.37 -9.32
C ILE A 26 8.60 -16.57 -10.19
N ARG A 27 9.60 -17.21 -10.79
CA ARG A 27 9.47 -18.34 -11.73
C ARG A 27 10.12 -19.60 -11.17
N GLY A 28 9.95 -20.71 -11.89
CA GLY A 28 10.43 -22.05 -11.53
C GLY A 28 11.93 -22.13 -11.24
N ASP A 29 12.74 -21.27 -11.85
CA ASP A 29 14.18 -21.12 -11.58
C ASP A 29 14.47 -20.72 -10.13
N LEU A 30 13.60 -19.93 -9.51
CA LEU A 30 13.73 -19.46 -8.13
C LEU A 30 13.03 -20.36 -7.10
N THR A 31 12.18 -21.28 -7.55
CA THR A 31 11.33 -22.11 -6.67
C THR A 31 11.61 -23.60 -6.78
N GLY A 32 12.43 -24.02 -7.75
CA GLY A 32 12.67 -25.43 -8.06
C GLY A 32 11.56 -26.08 -8.89
N GLY A 33 10.81 -25.30 -9.67
CA GLY A 33 9.86 -25.81 -10.68
C GLY A 33 8.42 -25.29 -10.58
N ASN A 34 8.07 -24.45 -9.60
CA ASN A 34 6.74 -23.88 -9.45
C ASN A 34 6.71 -22.39 -9.80
N ASP A 35 6.07 -22.04 -10.90
CA ASP A 35 5.81 -20.65 -11.25
C ASP A 35 4.77 -20.01 -10.30
N PHE A 36 4.95 -18.72 -9.99
CA PHE A 36 3.91 -17.97 -9.31
C PHE A 36 2.81 -17.57 -10.31
N ASP A 37 1.56 -17.52 -9.83
CA ASP A 37 0.39 -17.16 -10.65
C ASP A 37 0.50 -15.71 -11.16
N PHE A 38 0.99 -14.79 -10.31
CA PHE A 38 1.13 -13.37 -10.61
C PHE A 38 2.48 -12.79 -10.23
N GLY A 39 2.85 -11.69 -10.90
CA GLY A 39 3.95 -10.83 -10.48
C GLY A 39 3.53 -9.86 -9.37
N ASN A 40 4.22 -8.73 -9.31
CA ASN A 40 3.86 -7.59 -8.45
C ASN A 40 3.25 -6.43 -9.25
N SER A 41 2.84 -6.66 -10.50
CA SER A 41 2.14 -5.65 -11.29
C SER A 41 0.68 -5.57 -10.84
N PRO A 42 0.19 -4.39 -10.37
CA PRO A 42 -1.22 -4.24 -9.96
C PRO A 42 -2.20 -4.49 -11.12
N ARG A 43 -1.76 -4.34 -12.37
CA ARG A 43 -2.57 -4.59 -13.58
C ARG A 43 -2.87 -6.08 -13.80
N GLU A 44 -2.16 -6.98 -13.14
CA GLU A 44 -2.41 -8.42 -13.24
C GLU A 44 -3.62 -8.88 -12.40
N PHE A 45 -3.99 -8.12 -11.37
CA PHE A 45 -5.00 -8.48 -10.37
C PHE A 45 -6.43 -8.12 -10.83
N LEU A 46 -6.81 -8.59 -12.01
CA LEU A 46 -8.14 -8.36 -12.58
C LEU A 46 -9.23 -9.15 -11.81
N PRO A 47 -10.43 -8.59 -11.62
CA PRO A 47 -11.49 -9.22 -10.81
C PRO A 47 -11.80 -10.67 -11.20
N GLU A 48 -11.85 -10.98 -12.49
CA GLU A 48 -12.09 -12.32 -13.02
C GLU A 48 -11.02 -13.34 -12.63
N LYS A 49 -9.80 -12.90 -12.29
CA LYS A 49 -8.71 -13.76 -11.85
C LYS A 49 -8.65 -13.92 -10.33
N VAL A 50 -9.04 -12.89 -9.57
CA VAL A 50 -8.75 -12.82 -8.13
C VAL A 50 -9.97 -12.75 -7.21
N ARG A 51 -11.18 -12.50 -7.73
CA ARG A 51 -12.37 -12.33 -6.90
C ARG A 51 -12.67 -13.59 -6.09
N GLY A 52 -12.83 -13.42 -4.79
CA GLY A 52 -13.11 -14.51 -3.85
C GLY A 52 -11.93 -15.46 -3.62
N LYS A 53 -10.74 -15.14 -4.13
CA LYS A 53 -9.52 -15.94 -3.96
C LYS A 53 -8.64 -15.34 -2.87
N THR A 54 -7.90 -16.20 -2.18
CA THR A 54 -6.82 -15.78 -1.29
C THR A 54 -5.54 -15.69 -2.12
N ILE A 55 -4.82 -14.59 -2.02
CA ILE A 55 -3.51 -14.41 -2.64
C ILE A 55 -2.45 -14.42 -1.53
N VAL A 56 -1.48 -15.32 -1.65
CA VAL A 56 -0.28 -15.36 -0.83
C VAL A 56 0.81 -14.61 -1.57
N MET A 57 1.29 -13.52 -0.96
CA MET A 57 2.17 -12.56 -1.62
C MET A 57 3.51 -12.40 -0.90
N THR A 58 4.61 -12.45 -1.63
CA THR A 58 5.95 -12.07 -1.13
C THR A 58 6.59 -11.02 -2.03
N THR A 59 7.06 -9.94 -1.42
CA THR A 59 7.81 -8.87 -2.09
C THR A 59 9.02 -8.48 -1.26
N THR A 60 9.95 -7.77 -1.87
CA THR A 60 11.23 -7.42 -1.24
C THR A 60 11.07 -6.38 -0.13
N ASN A 61 10.19 -5.38 -0.30
CA ASN A 61 10.09 -4.22 0.60
C ASN A 61 8.79 -4.20 1.41
N GLY A 62 7.65 -4.54 0.80
CA GLY A 62 6.33 -4.38 1.43
C GLY A 62 6.12 -5.30 2.63
N THR A 63 6.55 -6.56 2.55
CA THR A 63 6.44 -7.53 3.66
C THR A 63 7.28 -7.10 4.87
N ARG A 64 8.49 -6.57 4.64
CA ARG A 64 9.36 -6.05 5.70
C ARG A 64 8.72 -4.86 6.41
N ALA A 65 8.16 -3.91 5.66
CA ALA A 65 7.46 -2.77 6.24
C ALA A 65 6.27 -3.23 7.11
N LEU A 66 5.43 -4.14 6.60
CA LEU A 66 4.28 -4.64 7.37
C LEU A 66 4.68 -5.41 8.62
N ARG A 67 5.74 -6.22 8.55
CA ARG A 67 6.28 -6.94 9.72
C ARG A 67 6.73 -5.97 10.82
N ALA A 68 7.33 -4.84 10.45
CA ALA A 68 7.70 -3.78 11.39
C ALA A 68 6.49 -3.12 12.07
N CYS A 69 5.32 -3.15 11.43
CA CYS A 69 4.08 -2.55 11.94
C CYS A 69 3.26 -3.48 12.85
N THR A 70 3.68 -4.72 13.10
CA THR A 70 2.85 -5.75 13.78
C THR A 70 2.39 -5.40 15.20
N ARG A 71 3.01 -4.40 15.84
CA ARG A 71 2.61 -3.90 17.17
C ARG A 71 1.71 -2.66 17.12
N ALA A 72 1.49 -2.09 15.95
CA ALA A 72 0.56 -0.98 15.76
C ALA A 72 -0.84 -1.52 15.48
N GLU A 73 -1.86 -0.94 16.09
CA GLU A 73 -3.25 -1.26 15.80
C GLU A 73 -4.05 0.04 15.61
N PRO A 74 -4.71 0.24 14.45
CA PRO A 74 -4.69 -0.57 13.23
C PRO A 74 -3.54 -0.20 12.28
N VAL A 75 -3.14 -1.14 11.40
CA VAL A 75 -2.21 -0.91 10.29
C VAL A 75 -2.98 -0.83 8.98
N LEU A 76 -2.87 0.29 8.28
CA LEU A 76 -3.53 0.52 6.99
C LEU A 76 -2.55 0.42 5.82
N ILE A 77 -3.06 0.03 4.65
CA ILE A 77 -2.31 0.04 3.39
C ILE A 77 -2.68 1.29 2.61
N GLY A 78 -1.73 2.21 2.46
CA GLY A 78 -1.92 3.49 1.77
C GLY A 78 -1.27 3.53 0.39
N SER A 79 -1.92 4.21 -0.56
CA SER A 79 -1.44 4.48 -1.91
C SER A 79 -2.14 5.72 -2.48
N PHE A 80 -1.68 6.25 -3.62
CA PHE A 80 -2.44 7.28 -4.33
C PHE A 80 -3.84 6.78 -4.77
N LEU A 81 -3.94 5.47 -5.09
CA LEU A 81 -5.18 4.85 -5.57
C LEU A 81 -6.30 4.94 -4.55
N ASN A 82 -6.01 4.71 -3.27
CA ASN A 82 -6.99 4.73 -2.18
C ASN A 82 -6.87 5.94 -1.24
N LEU A 83 -6.14 6.98 -1.66
CA LEU A 83 -5.81 8.15 -0.83
C LEU A 83 -7.04 8.73 -0.12
N ARG A 84 -8.12 9.01 -0.86
CA ARG A 84 -9.36 9.58 -0.29
C ARG A 84 -10.01 8.66 0.75
N ALA A 85 -10.10 7.37 0.46
CA ALA A 85 -10.69 6.41 1.38
C ALA A 85 -9.88 6.34 2.68
N THR A 86 -8.55 6.29 2.57
CA THR A 86 -7.63 6.24 3.72
C THR A 86 -7.69 7.53 4.54
N VAL A 87 -7.72 8.71 3.91
CA VAL A 87 -7.87 10.00 4.61
C VAL A 87 -9.20 10.07 5.36
N ASN A 88 -10.30 9.65 4.73
CA ASN A 88 -11.61 9.70 5.37
C ASN A 88 -11.68 8.77 6.59
N TRP A 89 -11.10 7.58 6.49
CA TRP A 89 -10.99 6.65 7.62
C TRP A 89 -10.14 7.26 8.75
N LEU A 90 -8.96 7.80 8.44
CA LEU A 90 -8.07 8.40 9.44
C LEU A 90 -8.66 9.65 10.10
N ARG A 91 -9.47 10.44 9.39
CA ARG A 91 -10.20 11.58 9.96
C ARG A 91 -11.32 11.16 10.89
N ARG A 92 -11.97 10.03 10.60
CA ARG A 92 -13.05 9.50 11.43
C ARG A 92 -12.52 8.92 12.73
N GLU A 93 -11.50 8.06 12.63
CA GLU A 93 -10.92 7.43 13.81
C GLU A 93 -10.01 8.37 14.61
N LEU A 94 -9.36 9.31 13.91
CA LEU A 94 -8.47 10.33 14.46
C LEU A 94 -7.55 9.82 15.58
N PRO A 95 -6.67 8.84 15.29
CA PRO A 95 -5.79 8.26 16.30
C PRO A 95 -4.86 9.31 16.91
N LEU A 96 -4.56 9.18 18.21
CA LEU A 96 -3.64 10.08 18.91
C LEU A 96 -2.24 10.10 18.28
N HIS A 97 -1.79 8.93 17.82
CA HIS A 97 -0.49 8.77 17.16
C HIS A 97 -0.70 8.22 15.75
N LEU A 98 -0.24 8.97 14.74
CA LEU A 98 -0.23 8.55 13.35
C LEU A 98 1.21 8.43 12.87
N ILE A 99 1.60 7.21 12.47
CA ILE A 99 2.92 6.92 11.91
C ILE A 99 2.73 6.51 10.45
N LEU A 100 3.38 7.23 9.53
CA LEU A 100 3.42 6.88 8.11
C LEU A 100 4.74 6.16 7.82
N ILE A 101 4.64 4.90 7.39
CA ILE A 101 5.82 4.06 7.12
C ILE A 101 5.98 3.91 5.61
N CYS A 102 7.00 4.60 5.07
CA CYS A 102 7.47 4.41 3.70
C CYS A 102 8.31 3.13 3.63
N SER A 103 7.98 2.23 2.70
CA SER A 103 8.68 0.94 2.55
C SER A 103 10.12 1.09 2.05
N GLY A 104 10.37 2.17 1.31
CA GLY A 104 11.65 2.47 0.71
C GLY A 104 12.04 1.48 -0.40
N THR A 105 13.19 1.73 -1.01
CA THR A 105 13.77 0.84 -2.02
C THR A 105 15.25 0.66 -1.70
N HIS A 106 15.71 -0.59 -1.57
CA HIS A 106 17.10 -0.93 -1.19
C HIS A 106 17.59 -0.20 0.07
N ASN A 107 16.76 -0.17 1.12
CA ASN A 107 17.04 0.50 2.41
C ASN A 107 17.28 2.02 2.29
N GLN A 108 16.79 2.65 1.23
CA GLN A 108 16.83 4.09 1.04
C GLN A 108 15.41 4.66 0.91
N ALA A 109 15.27 5.94 1.20
CA ALA A 109 14.03 6.67 0.96
C ALA A 109 13.62 6.55 -0.52
N ALA A 110 12.36 6.20 -0.75
CA ALA A 110 11.76 6.15 -2.07
C ALA A 110 10.96 7.44 -2.29
N LEU A 111 11.20 8.12 -3.42
CA LEU A 111 10.53 9.37 -3.73
C LEU A 111 9.02 9.16 -3.88
N GLU A 112 8.62 8.07 -4.51
CA GLU A 112 7.22 7.68 -4.69
C GLU A 112 6.50 7.43 -3.36
N ASP A 113 7.15 6.75 -2.40
CA ASP A 113 6.59 6.53 -1.06
C ASP A 113 6.47 7.86 -0.30
N THR A 114 7.51 8.71 -0.40
CA THR A 114 7.54 10.03 0.23
C THR A 114 6.44 10.94 -0.31
N LEU A 115 6.19 10.89 -1.62
CA LEU A 115 5.09 11.65 -2.25
C LEU A 115 3.72 11.13 -1.81
N ALA A 116 3.54 9.81 -1.70
CA ALA A 116 2.30 9.22 -1.22
C ALA A 116 2.03 9.57 0.26
N ALA A 117 3.07 9.52 1.10
CA ALA A 117 3.01 9.98 2.49
C ALA A 117 2.73 11.48 2.56
N GLY A 118 3.36 12.29 1.70
CA GLY A 118 3.14 13.72 1.61
C GLY A 118 1.69 14.08 1.27
N ALA A 119 1.06 13.32 0.37
CA ALA A 119 -0.36 13.49 0.04
C ALA A 119 -1.30 13.18 1.22
N LEU A 120 -0.95 12.18 2.05
CA LEU A 120 -1.66 11.90 3.30
C LEU A 120 -1.43 13.04 4.31
N CYS A 121 -0.18 13.45 4.52
CA CYS A 121 0.18 14.54 5.43
C CYS A 121 -0.56 15.83 5.06
N GLU A 122 -0.59 16.21 3.79
CA GLU A 122 -1.24 17.45 3.33
C GLU A 122 -2.72 17.49 3.73
N ARG A 123 -3.44 16.39 3.53
CA ARG A 123 -4.88 16.29 3.83
C ARG A 123 -5.21 16.12 5.32
N LEU A 124 -4.29 15.53 6.08
CA LEU A 124 -4.45 15.30 7.51
C LEU A 124 -3.83 16.42 8.36
N TRP A 125 -3.06 17.32 7.76
CA TRP A 125 -2.33 18.36 8.46
C TRP A 125 -3.18 19.16 9.46
N PRO A 126 -4.39 19.65 9.11
CA PRO A 126 -5.19 20.45 10.03
C PRO A 126 -5.54 19.73 11.35
N TYR A 127 -5.48 18.40 11.37
CA TYR A 127 -5.83 17.57 12.52
C TYR A 127 -4.64 17.24 13.42
N TYR A 128 -3.41 17.34 12.91
CA TYR A 128 -2.19 16.91 13.63
C TYR A 128 -1.16 18.04 13.81
N ALA A 129 -1.28 19.16 13.10
CA ALA A 129 -0.26 20.21 13.06
C ALA A 129 0.00 20.92 14.40
N SER A 130 -0.95 20.88 15.35
CA SER A 130 -0.77 21.43 16.70
C SER A 130 -0.01 20.48 17.63
N GLY A 131 0.22 19.23 17.22
CA GLY A 131 0.93 18.22 17.99
C GLY A 131 2.43 18.17 17.69
N GLN A 132 3.07 17.08 18.14
CA GLN A 132 4.46 16.80 17.80
C GLN A 132 4.53 16.16 16.41
N VAL A 133 5.02 16.92 15.44
CA VAL A 133 5.19 16.44 14.06
C VAL A 133 6.67 16.23 13.77
N ALA A 134 7.00 15.04 13.27
CA ALA A 134 8.37 14.72 12.86
C ALA A 134 8.77 15.49 11.59
N ASP A 135 10.05 15.87 11.48
CA ASP A 135 10.60 16.55 10.30
C ASP A 135 10.33 15.79 9.00
N SER A 136 10.36 14.46 9.04
CA SER A 136 10.05 13.62 7.88
C SER A 136 8.64 13.84 7.33
N ALA A 137 7.66 14.08 8.21
CA ALA A 137 6.28 14.37 7.82
C ALA A 137 6.15 15.78 7.22
N GLU A 138 6.84 16.78 7.80
CA GLU A 138 6.89 18.14 7.26
C GLU A 138 7.57 18.18 5.88
N ILE A 139 8.70 17.49 5.72
CA ILE A 139 9.42 17.33 4.45
C ILE A 139 8.51 16.70 3.39
N ALA A 140 7.87 15.57 3.70
CA ALA A 140 6.98 14.88 2.77
C ALA A 140 5.81 15.79 2.35
N ARG A 141 5.18 16.47 3.32
CA ARG A 141 4.09 17.41 3.07
C ARG A 141 4.51 18.60 2.20
N ARG A 142 5.72 19.13 2.38
CA ARG A 142 6.23 20.27 1.61
C ARG A 142 6.59 19.89 0.18
N ILE A 143 7.15 18.69 -0.03
CA ILE A 143 7.56 18.22 -1.36
C ILE A 143 6.35 17.86 -2.23
N TYR A 144 5.31 17.24 -1.66
CA TYR A 144 4.18 16.75 -2.44
C TYR A 144 3.51 17.84 -3.30
N PRO A 145 3.14 19.02 -2.79
CA PRO A 145 2.54 20.09 -3.60
C PRO A 145 3.39 20.58 -4.76
N LEU A 146 4.73 20.47 -4.67
CA LEU A 146 5.64 20.88 -5.73
C LEU A 146 5.64 19.91 -6.92
N LEU A 147 5.35 18.62 -6.66
CA LEU A 147 5.44 17.55 -7.65
C LEU A 147 4.07 16.96 -8.03
N GLN A 148 3.01 17.34 -7.31
CA GLN A 148 1.69 16.74 -7.48
C GLN A 148 1.05 17.02 -8.85
N THR A 149 1.42 18.09 -9.55
CA THR A 149 0.83 18.43 -10.86
C THR A 149 1.31 17.50 -11.96
N ASP A 150 2.51 16.93 -11.84
CA ASP A 150 3.06 15.91 -12.74
C ASP A 150 3.73 14.78 -11.94
N LEU A 151 2.91 13.94 -11.30
CA LEU A 151 3.41 12.78 -10.56
C LEU A 151 4.19 11.82 -11.46
N LEU A 152 3.76 11.65 -12.72
CA LEU A 152 4.46 10.80 -13.67
C LEU A 152 5.86 11.36 -13.97
N GLY A 153 5.97 12.67 -14.18
CA GLY A 153 7.24 13.38 -14.28
C GLY A 153 8.12 13.15 -13.06
N ALA A 154 7.56 13.26 -11.85
CA ALA A 154 8.28 12.95 -10.62
C ALA A 154 8.79 11.49 -10.59
N MET A 155 8.00 10.52 -11.06
CA MET A 155 8.44 9.11 -11.13
C MET A 155 9.64 8.93 -12.07
N LYS A 156 9.76 9.71 -13.14
CA LYS A 156 10.93 9.69 -14.04
C LYS A 156 12.23 10.14 -13.36
N HIS A 157 12.15 10.77 -12.18
CA HIS A 157 13.29 11.15 -11.35
C HIS A 157 13.49 10.24 -10.12
N SER A 158 12.51 9.38 -9.82
CA SER A 158 12.66 8.35 -8.78
C SER A 158 13.48 7.16 -9.29
N ARG A 159 14.34 6.60 -8.45
CA ARG A 159 15.17 5.43 -8.83
C ARG A 159 14.33 4.25 -9.28
N ASN A 160 13.28 3.92 -8.52
CA ASN A 160 12.41 2.79 -8.81
C ASN A 160 11.49 3.09 -10.00
N GLY A 161 10.95 4.31 -10.12
CA GLY A 161 10.16 4.72 -11.28
C GLY A 161 10.97 4.68 -12.58
N GLN A 162 12.21 5.17 -12.59
CA GLN A 162 13.12 5.04 -13.74
C GLN A 162 13.34 3.58 -14.14
N ARG A 163 13.62 2.73 -13.15
CA ARG A 163 13.79 1.28 -13.37
C ARG A 163 12.55 0.67 -14.00
N LEU A 164 11.36 0.86 -13.42
CA LEU A 164 10.11 0.30 -13.94
C LEU A 164 9.75 0.87 -15.33
N LEU A 165 9.98 2.16 -15.57
CA LEU A 165 9.75 2.80 -16.87
C LEU A 165 10.66 2.26 -17.98
N GLY A 166 11.86 1.79 -17.61
CA GLY A 166 12.82 1.15 -18.51
C GLY A 166 12.45 -0.28 -18.92
N HIS A 167 11.50 -0.92 -18.24
CA HIS A 167 11.02 -2.26 -18.56
C HIS A 167 9.66 -2.19 -19.27
N PRO A 168 9.55 -2.58 -20.56
CA PRO A 168 8.30 -2.46 -21.32
C PRO A 168 7.08 -3.08 -20.62
N GLU A 169 7.26 -4.23 -19.99
CA GLU A 169 6.20 -4.95 -19.28
C GLU A 169 5.73 -4.25 -18.00
N LEU A 170 6.61 -3.50 -17.32
CA LEU A 170 6.35 -2.85 -16.04
C LEU A 170 6.05 -1.35 -16.17
N ARG A 171 6.36 -0.74 -17.32
CA ARG A 171 6.14 0.68 -17.59
C ARG A 171 4.68 1.08 -17.33
N GLY A 172 3.75 0.21 -17.71
CA GLY A 172 2.31 0.35 -17.45
C GLY A 172 1.95 0.50 -15.96
N ASP A 173 2.74 -0.08 -15.06
CA ASP A 173 2.48 -0.06 -13.62
C ASP A 173 2.73 1.31 -13.03
N VAL A 174 3.74 2.04 -13.54
CA VAL A 174 4.02 3.40 -13.07
C VAL A 174 2.84 4.31 -13.39
N TYR A 175 2.30 4.23 -14.61
CA TYR A 175 1.10 4.99 -15.00
C TYR A 175 -0.11 4.63 -14.14
N PHE A 176 -0.28 3.34 -13.82
CA PHE A 176 -1.36 2.89 -12.98
C PHE A 176 -1.22 3.43 -11.55
N CYS A 177 -0.06 3.24 -10.92
CA CYS A 177 0.17 3.58 -9.51
C CYS A 177 0.12 5.08 -9.18
N VAL A 178 0.35 5.97 -10.16
CA VAL A 178 0.24 7.43 -9.97
C VAL A 178 -1.18 7.96 -10.14
N GLN A 179 -2.15 7.13 -10.55
CA GLN A 179 -3.56 7.50 -10.55
C GLN A 179 -4.02 7.80 -9.13
N ARG A 180 -4.99 8.70 -9.00
CA ARG A 180 -5.54 9.13 -7.71
C ARG A 180 -6.95 8.65 -7.52
N GLU A 181 -7.24 8.15 -6.33
CA GLU A 181 -8.60 7.93 -5.83
C GLU A 181 -9.46 6.99 -6.69
N THR A 182 -8.84 6.10 -7.46
CA THR A 182 -9.52 5.09 -8.28
C THR A 182 -10.03 3.91 -7.45
N VAL A 183 -9.57 3.78 -6.20
CA VAL A 183 -10.00 2.77 -5.23
C VAL A 183 -10.73 3.44 -4.07
N ASN A 184 -11.96 2.99 -3.79
CA ASN A 184 -12.86 3.59 -2.80
C ASN A 184 -12.93 2.85 -1.47
N PHE A 185 -11.94 2.00 -1.16
CA PHE A 185 -11.89 1.25 0.09
C PHE A 185 -10.54 1.37 0.78
N VAL A 186 -10.56 1.13 2.09
CA VAL A 186 -9.35 1.00 2.91
C VAL A 186 -9.01 -0.47 3.08
N ALA A 187 -7.73 -0.81 2.96
CA ALA A 187 -7.23 -2.13 3.30
C ALA A 187 -6.43 -2.03 4.60
N GLY A 188 -6.56 -3.03 5.47
CA GLY A 188 -5.85 -3.07 6.74
C GLY A 188 -5.36 -4.47 7.09
N LEU A 189 -4.22 -4.51 7.79
CA LEU A 189 -3.64 -5.73 8.33
C LEU A 189 -4.50 -6.22 9.50
N GLN A 190 -4.86 -7.49 9.46
CA GLN A 190 -5.62 -8.18 10.49
C GLN A 190 -4.66 -8.91 11.45
N LYS A 191 -5.17 -9.28 12.63
CA LYS A 191 -4.39 -10.02 13.65
C LYS A 191 -3.91 -11.39 13.17
N ASP A 192 -4.62 -11.99 12.21
CA ASP A 192 -4.24 -13.26 11.56
C ASP A 192 -3.14 -13.08 10.49
N GLY A 193 -2.60 -11.86 10.32
CA GLY A 193 -1.59 -11.53 9.32
C GLY A 193 -2.14 -11.32 7.90
N THR A 194 -3.45 -11.42 7.69
CA THR A 194 -4.07 -11.17 6.39
C THR A 194 -4.33 -9.68 6.17
N VAL A 195 -4.28 -9.24 4.90
CA VAL A 195 -4.73 -7.89 4.52
C VAL A 195 -6.13 -8.00 3.94
N ARG A 196 -7.09 -7.26 4.51
CA ARG A 196 -8.49 -7.28 4.08
C ARG A 196 -9.01 -5.87 3.89
N LYS A 197 -10.05 -5.73 3.06
CA LYS A 197 -10.86 -4.51 3.03
C LYS A 197 -11.47 -4.30 4.41
N LEU A 198 -11.26 -3.13 4.99
CA LEU A 198 -11.90 -2.74 6.23
C LEU A 198 -13.34 -2.32 5.94
N ALA A 199 -14.27 -2.73 6.80
CA ALA A 199 -15.61 -2.20 6.76
C ALA A 199 -15.56 -0.71 7.12
N CYS A 200 -16.17 0.14 6.30
CA CYS A 200 -16.60 1.44 6.79
C CYS A 200 -17.79 1.16 7.70
N GLU A 201 -17.58 0.92 8.99
CA GLU A 201 -18.70 0.96 9.93
C GLU A 201 -19.35 2.34 9.79
N ALA A 202 -20.66 2.35 9.48
CA ALA A 202 -21.43 3.58 9.56
C ALA A 202 -21.36 4.08 11.02
N PRO A 203 -21.32 5.39 11.27
CA PRO A 203 -21.47 5.87 12.64
C PRO A 203 -22.73 5.24 13.22
N SER A 204 -22.61 4.63 14.39
CA SER A 204 -23.76 4.16 15.16
C SER A 204 -24.77 5.31 15.22
N PRO A 205 -26.05 5.10 14.89
CA PRO A 205 -27.04 6.14 15.14
C PRO A 205 -26.94 6.45 16.63
N SER A 206 -26.60 7.70 16.96
CA SER A 206 -26.65 8.20 18.32
C SER A 206 -28.07 7.99 18.84
N GLY A 207 -28.25 6.90 19.58
CA GLY A 207 -29.40 6.70 20.43
C GLY A 207 -29.27 7.71 21.55
N ASP A 208 -29.95 8.83 21.40
CA ASP A 208 -30.85 9.37 22.42
C ASP A 208 -31.46 10.67 21.89
N ALA A 209 -32.56 10.50 21.16
CA ALA A 209 -33.64 11.48 21.20
C ALA A 209 -34.35 11.29 22.55
N THR A 210 -33.81 11.90 23.61
CA THR A 210 -34.60 12.10 24.83
C THR A 210 -35.43 13.35 24.64
N THR A 211 -36.67 13.14 24.24
CA THR A 211 -37.82 13.98 24.59
C THR A 211 -37.75 14.41 26.05
N VAL A 212 -37.64 15.71 26.30
CA VAL A 212 -38.53 16.52 27.17
C VAL A 212 -38.63 17.92 26.56
#